data_AF-A0A951LV91-F1
#
_entry.id   AF-A0A951LV91-F1
#
_cell.length_a   1.000
_cell.length_b   1.000
_cell.length_c   1.000
_cell.angle_alpha   90.00
_cell.angle_beta   90.00
_cell.angle_gamma   90.00
#
_symmetry.space_group_name_H-M   'P 1'
#
loop_
_entity.id
_entity.type
_entity.pdbx_description
1 polymer ?
#
loop_
_entity_poly.entity_id
_entity_poly.type
_entity_poly.pdbx_seq_one_letter_code
_entity_poly.pdbx_strand_id
1 'polypeptide(L)'
;MSWRGNGEWLRWVIAALAFSEAGWMVFDGLRAVLTGEYTVPRSGPHAGQLGPWASVVSAVGIEPHSVGMKWFFVIYGAAWLALTVCFLANLSWAKWMMLLAAVGMLWFAPLGTLLSVLQIVLMLYRFWK
;
A
#
# COMPACT_ATOMS: atom_id res chain seq x y z
N MET A 1 -10.07 -15.50 30.77
CA MET A 1 -9.97 -15.65 29.30
C MET A 1 -11.20 -14.97 28.70
N SER A 2 -11.17 -13.64 28.60
CA SER A 2 -12.34 -12.86 28.18
C SER A 2 -12.42 -12.82 26.65
N TRP A 3 -13.61 -13.12 26.15
CA TRP A 3 -14.02 -13.04 24.76
C TRP A 3 -13.70 -11.66 24.16
N ARG A 4 -12.76 -11.60 23.22
CA ARG A 4 -12.41 -10.40 22.44
C ARG A 4 -13.49 -10.15 21.38
N GLY A 5 -14.58 -9.51 21.79
CA GLY A 5 -15.79 -9.32 20.98
C GLY A 5 -15.57 -8.46 19.73
N ASN A 6 -16.00 -9.00 18.58
CA ASN A 6 -16.45 -8.36 17.33
C ASN A 6 -15.59 -7.31 16.60
N GLY A 7 -14.59 -6.67 17.22
CA GLY A 7 -13.73 -5.65 16.60
C GLY A 7 -12.31 -6.11 16.27
N GLU A 8 -11.86 -7.24 16.85
CA GLU A 8 -10.49 -7.73 16.63
C GLU A 8 -10.28 -8.34 15.24
N TRP A 9 -11.24 -9.09 14.72
CA TRP A 9 -11.13 -9.65 13.37
C TRP A 9 -10.99 -8.53 12.33
N LEU A 10 -11.73 -7.42 12.49
CA LEU A 10 -11.68 -6.27 11.60
C LEU A 10 -10.30 -5.61 11.61
N ARG A 11 -9.66 -5.55 12.77
CA ARG A 11 -8.29 -5.05 12.90
C ARG A 11 -7.29 -5.92 12.12
N TRP A 12 -7.44 -7.24 12.18
CA TRP A 12 -6.61 -8.16 11.41
C TRP A 12 -6.86 -8.05 9.91
N VAL A 13 -8.12 -7.85 9.49
CA VAL A 13 -8.45 -7.59 8.07
C VAL A 13 -7.79 -6.30 7.59
N ILE A 14 -7.92 -5.20 8.34
CA ILE A 14 -7.25 -3.92 8.03
C ILE A 14 -5.73 -4.10 7.92
N ALA A 15 -5.13 -4.85 8.86
CA ALA A 15 -3.70 -5.12 8.83
C ALA A 15 -3.28 -5.99 7.65
N ALA A 16 -4.10 -6.98 7.26
CA ALA A 16 -3.83 -7.84 6.11
C ALA A 16 -3.90 -7.07 4.79
N LEU A 17 -4.86 -6.15 4.64
CA LEU A 17 -4.94 -5.25 3.48
C LEU A 17 -3.68 -4.38 3.38
N ALA A 18 -3.34 -3.66 4.47
CA ALA A 18 -2.16 -2.81 4.53
C ALA A 18 -0.87 -3.59 4.25
N PHE A 19 -0.73 -4.77 4.85
CA PHE A 19 0.43 -5.63 4.63
C PHE A 19 0.54 -6.09 3.18
N SER A 20 -0.58 -6.43 2.54
CA SER A 20 -0.59 -6.86 1.14
C SER A 20 -0.16 -5.72 0.20
N GLU A 21 -0.70 -4.52 0.41
CA GLU A 21 -0.38 -3.34 -0.41
C GLU A 21 1.06 -2.87 -0.18
N ALA A 22 1.42 -2.63 1.08
CA ALA A 22 2.75 -2.16 1.46
C ALA A 22 3.83 -3.19 1.13
N GLY A 23 3.54 -4.48 1.36
CA GLY A 23 4.43 -5.59 1.04
C GLY A 23 4.68 -5.70 -0.46
N TRP A 24 3.64 -5.57 -1.29
CA TRP A 24 3.80 -5.52 -2.75
C TRP A 24 4.67 -4.34 -3.17
N MET A 25 4.46 -3.16 -2.58
CA MET A 25 5.22 -1.96 -2.92
C MET A 25 6.71 -2.10 -2.57
N VAL A 26 7.03 -2.65 -1.39
CA VAL A 26 8.42 -2.94 -1.00
C VAL A 26 9.03 -3.96 -1.94
N PHE A 27 8.34 -5.07 -2.20
CA PHE A 27 8.83 -6.11 -3.09
C PHE A 27 9.15 -5.57 -4.48
N ASP A 28 8.19 -4.86 -5.08
CA ASP A 28 8.29 -4.37 -6.45
C ASP A 28 9.31 -3.22 -6.57
N GLY A 29 9.35 -2.32 -5.57
CA GLY A 29 10.37 -1.28 -5.47
C GLY A 29 11.78 -1.84 -5.29
N LEU A 30 11.97 -2.82 -4.40
CA LEU A 30 13.28 -3.46 -4.20
C LEU A 30 13.74 -4.19 -5.46
N ARG A 31 12.83 -4.92 -6.12
CA ARG A 31 13.12 -5.53 -7.42
C ARG A 31 13.57 -4.47 -8.43
N ALA A 32 12.87 -3.34 -8.52
CA ALA A 32 13.21 -2.28 -9.47
C ALA A 32 14.54 -1.59 -9.16
N VAL A 33 14.90 -1.44 -7.87
CA VAL A 33 16.21 -0.96 -7.44
C VAL A 33 17.31 -1.96 -7.80
N LEU A 34 17.10 -3.26 -7.56
CA LEU A 34 18.12 -4.30 -7.71
C LEU A 34 18.31 -4.75 -9.17
N THR A 35 17.24 -4.80 -9.95
CA THR A 35 17.23 -5.35 -11.32
C THR A 35 17.08 -4.29 -12.40
N GLY A 36 16.76 -3.05 -12.01
CA GLY A 36 16.45 -1.96 -12.93
C GLY A 36 14.98 -1.91 -13.35
N GLU A 37 14.21 -2.99 -13.15
CA GLU A 37 12.85 -3.12 -13.69
C GLU A 37 11.82 -3.51 -12.63
N TYR A 38 10.64 -2.88 -12.71
CA TYR A 38 9.46 -3.29 -11.94
C TYR A 38 8.90 -4.62 -12.47
N THR A 39 7.92 -5.15 -11.75
CA THR A 39 7.16 -6.33 -12.18
C THR A 39 6.19 -5.96 -13.27
N VAL A 40 6.54 -6.34 -14.50
CA VAL A 40 5.71 -6.16 -15.70
C VAL A 40 5.23 -7.51 -16.25
N PRO A 41 4.07 -7.55 -16.94
CA PRO A 41 3.64 -8.74 -17.67
C PRO A 41 4.70 -9.14 -18.71
N ARG A 42 5.01 -10.44 -18.80
CA ARG A 42 5.98 -10.97 -19.78
C ARG A 42 5.36 -11.28 -21.15
N SER A 43 4.03 -11.37 -21.23
CA SER A 43 3.31 -11.73 -22.44
C SER A 43 1.93 -11.04 -22.49
N GLY A 44 1.32 -11.04 -23.66
CA GLY A 44 0.02 -10.42 -23.91
C GLY A 44 0.09 -8.95 -24.35
N PRO A 45 -1.07 -8.28 -24.52
CA PRO A 45 -1.16 -6.94 -25.08
C PRO A 45 -0.44 -5.84 -24.28
N HIS A 46 -0.18 -6.08 -22.99
CA HIS A 46 0.48 -5.14 -22.07
C HIS A 46 1.88 -5.63 -21.64
N ALA A 47 2.51 -6.50 -22.45
CA ALA A 47 3.83 -7.02 -22.14
C ALA A 47 4.87 -5.89 -22.05
N GLY A 48 5.68 -5.91 -21.00
CA GLY A 48 6.70 -4.88 -20.74
C GLY A 48 6.17 -3.53 -20.25
N GLN A 49 4.84 -3.36 -20.12
CA GLN A 49 4.25 -2.09 -19.69
C GLN A 49 4.10 -2.06 -18.16
N LEU A 50 4.35 -0.88 -17.59
CA LEU A 50 3.99 -0.60 -16.20
C LEU A 50 2.47 -0.55 -16.04
N GLY A 51 2.03 -0.73 -14.79
CA GLY A 51 0.62 -0.56 -14.45
C GLY A 51 0.12 0.88 -14.67
N PRO A 52 -1.21 1.11 -14.66
CA PRO A 52 -1.81 2.43 -14.89
C PRO A 52 -1.29 3.55 -13.99
N TRP A 53 -0.77 3.21 -12.81
CA TRP A 53 -0.12 4.16 -11.90
C TRP A 53 1.01 4.95 -12.57
N ALA A 54 1.73 4.35 -13.53
CA ALA A 54 2.83 5.00 -14.23
C ALA A 54 2.35 6.23 -15.00
N SER A 55 1.17 6.15 -15.63
CA SER A 55 0.56 7.30 -16.32
C SER A 55 0.18 8.42 -15.33
N VAL A 56 -0.28 8.08 -14.13
CA VAL A 56 -0.62 9.07 -13.08
C VAL A 56 0.63 9.82 -12.63
N VAL A 57 1.73 9.09 -12.41
CA VAL A 57 3.02 9.64 -11.98
C VAL A 57 3.67 10.48 -13.09
N SER A 58 3.64 10.00 -14.34
CA SER A 58 4.09 10.79 -15.50
C SER A 58 3.29 12.06 -15.70
N ALA A 59 1.98 12.05 -15.44
CA ALA A 59 1.12 13.22 -15.61
C ALA A 59 1.50 14.39 -14.67
N VAL A 60 2.13 14.09 -13.52
CA VAL A 60 2.65 15.10 -12.59
C VAL A 60 4.14 15.40 -12.80
N GLY A 61 4.72 14.94 -13.91
CA GLY A 61 6.10 15.23 -14.32
C GLY A 61 7.17 14.34 -13.69
N ILE A 62 6.79 13.23 -13.06
CA ILE A 62 7.73 12.27 -12.48
C ILE A 62 7.96 11.13 -13.47
N GLU A 63 9.22 10.84 -13.78
CA GLU A 63 9.61 9.68 -14.60
C GLU A 63 9.38 8.38 -13.81
N PRO A 64 8.45 7.48 -14.23
CA PRO A 64 8.10 6.27 -13.47
C PRO A 64 9.27 5.30 -13.26
N HIS A 65 10.22 5.23 -14.20
CA HIS A 65 11.41 4.39 -14.08
C HIS A 65 12.57 5.07 -13.32
N SER A 66 12.37 6.30 -12.84
CA SER A 66 13.41 7.04 -12.13
C SER A 66 13.87 6.33 -10.86
N VAL A 67 15.14 6.53 -10.52
CA VAL A 67 15.71 6.03 -9.25
C VAL A 67 14.91 6.55 -8.05
N GLY A 68 14.43 7.79 -8.12
CA GLY A 68 13.59 8.38 -7.09
C GLY A 68 12.27 7.63 -6.89
N MET A 69 11.57 7.28 -7.98
CA MET A 69 10.31 6.54 -7.88
C MET A 69 10.50 5.13 -7.31
N LYS A 70 11.59 4.47 -7.68
CA LYS A 70 11.94 3.14 -7.17
C LYS A 70 12.17 3.16 -5.66
N TRP A 71 12.97 4.12 -5.18
CA TRP A 71 13.19 4.29 -3.74
C TRP A 71 11.94 4.76 -3.01
N PHE A 72 11.09 5.57 -3.64
CA PHE A 72 9.82 5.98 -3.06
C PHE A 72 8.95 4.75 -2.73
N PHE A 73 8.81 3.79 -3.65
CA PHE A 73 8.08 2.55 -3.39
C PHE A 73 8.63 1.79 -2.17
N VAL A 74 9.95 1.65 -2.09
CA VAL A 74 10.61 0.95 -0.99
C VAL A 74 10.38 1.65 0.34
N ILE A 75 10.64 2.96 0.40
CA ILE A 75 10.55 3.74 1.65
C ILE A 75 9.10 3.85 2.10
N TYR A 76 8.19 4.17 1.18
CA TYR A 76 6.77 4.31 1.48
C TYR A 76 6.17 2.99 1.95
N GLY A 77 6.43 1.90 1.22
CA GLY A 77 5.99 0.56 1.61
C GLY A 77 6.57 0.12 2.96
N ALA A 78 7.87 0.34 3.20
CA ALA A 78 8.51 -0.03 4.46
C ALA A 78 7.95 0.78 5.65
N ALA A 79 7.75 2.08 5.45
CA ALA A 79 7.10 2.93 6.45
C ALA A 79 5.68 2.42 6.76
N TRP A 80 4.91 2.07 5.74
CA TRP A 80 3.55 1.55 5.94
C TRP A 80 3.52 0.16 6.60
N LEU A 81 4.47 -0.72 6.31
CA LEU A 81 4.64 -1.98 7.05
C LEU A 81 4.95 -1.72 8.54
N ALA A 82 5.83 -0.75 8.85
CA ALA A 82 6.08 -0.36 10.23
C ALA A 82 4.82 0.21 10.90
N LEU A 83 4.06 1.04 10.20
CA LEU A 83 2.76 1.54 10.68
C LEU A 83 1.77 0.42 10.93
N THR A 84 1.78 -0.64 10.12
CA THR A 84 0.93 -1.83 10.30
C THR A 84 1.28 -2.55 11.61
N VAL A 85 2.58 -2.69 11.92
CA VAL A 85 3.04 -3.24 13.21
C VAL A 85 2.62 -2.35 14.37
N CYS A 86 2.82 -1.02 14.28
CA CYS A 86 2.38 -0.07 15.30
C CYS A 86 0.85 -0.11 15.51
N PHE A 87 0.09 -0.27 14.43
CA PHE A 87 -1.36 -0.43 14.47
C PHE A 87 -1.77 -1.73 15.16
N LEU A 88 -1.05 -2.84 14.95
CA LEU A 88 -1.23 -4.11 15.66
C LEU A 88 -0.73 -4.08 17.13
N ALA A 89 0.20 -3.18 17.46
CA ALA A 89 0.60 -2.88 18.83
C ALA A 89 -0.37 -1.94 19.59
N ASN A 90 -1.41 -1.46 18.90
CA ASN A 90 -2.48 -0.62 19.46
C ASN A 90 -2.02 0.79 19.85
N LEU A 91 -1.00 1.31 19.16
CA LEU A 91 -0.56 2.69 19.35
C LEU A 91 -1.63 3.65 18.82
N SER A 92 -2.04 4.60 19.67
CA SER A 92 -3.18 5.50 19.40
C SER A 92 -2.99 6.39 18.17
N TRP A 93 -1.76 6.76 17.83
CA TRP A 93 -1.42 7.57 16.66
C TRP A 93 -1.34 6.76 15.35
N ALA A 94 -1.03 5.45 15.44
CA ALA A 94 -0.81 4.60 14.27
C ALA A 94 -2.05 4.46 13.40
N LYS A 95 -3.25 4.57 14.00
CA LYS A 95 -4.52 4.56 13.29
C LYS A 95 -4.66 5.72 12.30
N TRP A 96 -4.16 6.91 12.65
CA TRP A 96 -4.22 8.07 11.74
C TRP A 96 -3.17 7.98 10.65
N MET A 97 -1.98 7.48 10.98
CA MET A 97 -0.91 7.28 10.01
C MET A 97 -1.24 6.17 9.00
N MET A 98 -1.88 5.08 9.44
CA MET A 98 -2.41 4.03 8.56
C MET A 98 -3.48 4.55 7.60
N LEU A 99 -4.35 5.46 8.08
CA LEU A 99 -5.34 6.11 7.23
C LEU A 99 -4.66 7.01 6.20
N LEU A 100 -3.67 7.81 6.62
CA LEU A 100 -2.89 8.66 5.72
C LEU A 100 -2.13 7.84 4.67
N ALA A 101 -1.58 6.69 5.06
CA ALA A 101 -0.92 5.78 4.13
C ALA A 101 -1.91 5.19 3.10
N ALA A 102 -3.11 4.75 3.54
CA ALA A 102 -4.12 4.28 2.59
C ALA A 102 -4.58 5.40 1.62
N VAL A 103 -4.75 6.63 2.11
CA VAL A 103 -5.08 7.78 1.24
C VAL A 103 -3.96 8.07 0.26
N GLY A 104 -2.71 8.05 0.73
CA GLY A 104 -1.54 8.29 -0.10
C GLY A 104 -1.26 7.19 -1.13
N MET A 105 -1.99 6.07 -1.09
CA MET A 105 -1.89 4.96 -2.04
C MET A 105 -3.01 4.96 -3.10
N LEU A 106 -3.97 5.89 -3.03
CA LEU A 106 -5.11 5.93 -3.96
C LEU A 106 -4.72 6.11 -5.44
N TRP A 107 -3.52 6.59 -5.72
CA TRP A 107 -2.99 6.72 -7.08
C TRP A 107 -2.45 5.40 -7.67
N PHE A 108 -2.28 4.35 -6.86
CA PHE A 108 -1.77 3.04 -7.29
C PHE A 108 -2.86 2.16 -7.90
N ALA A 109 -3.31 2.52 -9.10
CA ALA A 109 -4.44 1.87 -9.78
C ALA A 109 -4.08 0.57 -10.53
N PRO A 110 -5.04 -0.36 -10.71
CA PRO A 110 -6.39 -0.36 -10.12
C PRO A 110 -6.44 -1.05 -8.75
N LEU A 111 -5.58 -2.04 -8.51
CA LEU A 111 -5.67 -2.91 -7.33
C LEU A 111 -5.34 -2.18 -6.02
N GLY A 112 -4.30 -1.34 -5.99
CA GLY A 112 -3.97 -0.56 -4.79
C GLY A 112 -5.10 0.40 -4.42
N THR A 113 -5.65 1.12 -5.41
CA THR A 113 -6.80 2.00 -5.16
C THR A 113 -7.97 1.25 -4.51
N LEU A 114 -8.33 0.05 -5.02
CA LEU A 114 -9.44 -0.73 -4.46
C LEU A 114 -9.16 -1.21 -3.02
N LEU A 115 -7.97 -1.73 -2.77
CA LEU A 115 -7.57 -2.20 -1.43
C LEU A 115 -7.47 -1.04 -0.43
N SER A 116 -6.91 0.09 -0.86
CA SER A 116 -6.82 1.31 -0.07
C SER A 116 -8.19 1.91 0.26
N VAL A 117 -9.12 1.95 -0.70
CA VAL A 117 -10.50 2.39 -0.45
C VAL A 117 -11.18 1.48 0.57
N LEU A 118 -11.05 0.16 0.40
CA LEU A 118 -11.59 -0.80 1.35
C LEU A 118 -10.99 -0.59 2.75
N GLN A 119 -9.67 -0.41 2.84
CA GLN A 119 -9.00 -0.14 4.10
C GLN A 119 -9.52 1.16 4.76
N ILE A 120 -9.65 2.25 4.00
CA ILE A 120 -10.18 3.53 4.49
C ILE A 120 -11.60 3.32 5.06
N VAL A 121 -12.48 2.67 4.31
CA VAL A 121 -13.87 2.41 4.74
C VAL A 121 -13.89 1.59 6.04
N LEU A 122 -13.12 0.51 6.11
CA LEU A 122 -13.06 -0.35 7.29
C LEU A 122 -12.48 0.39 8.51
N MET A 123 -11.48 1.25 8.31
CA MET A 123 -10.89 2.06 9.37
C MET A 123 -11.88 3.12 9.89
N LEU A 124 -12.57 3.83 9.01
CA LEU A 124 -13.58 4.82 9.38
C LEU A 124 -14.75 4.17 10.12
N TYR A 125 -15.22 3.01 9.64
CA TYR A 125 -16.24 2.22 10.34
C TYR A 125 -15.79 1.80 11.75
N ARG A 126 -14.52 1.40 11.90
CA ARG A 126 -13.91 1.03 13.19
C ARG A 126 -13.62 2.23 14.10
N PHE A 127 -13.62 3.47 13.60
CA PHE A 127 -13.45 4.68 14.42
C PHE A 127 -14.78 5.20 14.96
N TRP A 128 -15.87 4.94 14.25
CA TRP A 128 -17.23 5.33 14.63
C TRP A 128 -17.87 4.40 15.66
N LYS A 129 -17.32 3.20 15.86
CA LYS A 129 -17.68 2.28 16.94
C LYS A 129 -16.71 2.37 18.10
#